data_AF-A0A346C8G0-F1
#
_entry.id   AF-A0A346C8G0-F1
#
_cell.length_a   1.000
_cell.length_b   1.000
_cell.length_c   1.000
_cell.angle_alpha   90.00
_cell.angle_beta   90.00
_cell.angle_gamma   90.00
#
_symmetry.space_group_name_H-M   'P 1'
#
loop_
_entity.id
_entity.type
_entity.pdbx_description
1 polymer ?
#
loop_
_entity_poly.entity_id
_entity_poly.type
_entity_poly.pdbx_seq_one_letter_code
_entity_poly.pdbx_strand_id
1 'polypeptide(L)'
;MMPPAVVSQRARSLTVEGGDGAVHLVHTVLLNPESGTLSVDEHIRVRCSPPTRWSALGDVLIAPGVGAGRAARLAGSCPGALVVAVHRGTRCWLRPGRDGPVIPFEARGPGRPHGMWDRIASLAHACLVAGLPVPDLGPALAACALRAPDGLTVPTRRAPEPRAGA
;
A
#
# COMPACT_ATOMS: atom_id res chain seq x y z
N MET A 1 0.32 7.73 18.83
CA MET A 1 -0.55 6.58 18.55
C MET A 1 0.32 5.40 18.16
N MET A 2 0.13 4.25 18.79
CA MET A 2 0.85 3.02 18.42
C MET A 2 0.25 2.42 17.15
N PRO A 3 1.07 1.91 16.21
CA PRO A 3 0.56 1.31 14.98
C PRO A 3 -0.20 0.00 15.29
N PRO A 4 -1.30 -0.29 14.57
CA PRO A 4 -2.02 -1.54 14.75
C PRO A 4 -1.12 -2.75 14.46
N ALA A 5 -1.29 -3.81 15.25
CA ALA A 5 -0.58 -5.06 15.02
C ALA A 5 -1.38 -5.92 14.03
N VAL A 6 -0.69 -6.49 13.03
CA VAL A 6 -1.32 -7.41 12.07
C VAL A 6 -1.48 -8.78 12.73
N VAL A 7 -2.71 -9.18 12.99
CA VAL A 7 -3.05 -10.50 13.54
C VAL A 7 -3.07 -11.53 12.41
N SER A 8 -3.74 -11.21 11.30
CA SER A 8 -3.74 -12.05 10.11
C SER A 8 -3.98 -11.24 8.85
N GLN A 9 -3.48 -11.74 7.72
CA GLN A 9 -3.85 -11.24 6.40
C GLN A 9 -3.92 -12.44 5.46
N ARG A 10 -5.04 -12.59 4.77
CA ARG A 10 -5.30 -13.68 3.82
C ARG A 10 -5.75 -13.08 2.50
N ALA A 11 -5.30 -13.67 1.40
CA ALA A 11 -5.74 -13.28 0.07
C ALA A 11 -6.29 -14.51 -0.65
N ARG A 12 -7.51 -14.39 -1.17
CA ARG A 12 -8.16 -15.41 -2.00
C ARG A 12 -8.24 -14.87 -3.42
N SER A 13 -7.63 -15.59 -4.36
CA SER A 13 -7.75 -15.26 -5.79
C SER A 13 -9.19 -15.36 -6.24
N LEU A 14 -9.66 -14.37 -7.00
CA LEU A 14 -10.93 -14.41 -7.69
C LEU A 14 -10.65 -14.75 -9.15
N THR A 15 -11.06 -15.94 -9.57
CA THR A 15 -11.10 -16.30 -10.99
C THR A 15 -12.30 -15.62 -11.62
N VAL A 16 -12.09 -14.81 -12.64
CA VAL A 16 -13.19 -14.21 -13.39
C VAL A 16 -12.99 -14.37 -14.88
N GLU A 17 -14.05 -14.72 -15.59
CA GLU A 17 -14.04 -14.86 -17.04
C GLU A 17 -13.68 -13.53 -17.72
N GLY A 18 -12.69 -13.56 -18.62
CA GLY A 18 -12.38 -12.44 -19.52
C GLY A 18 -11.53 -11.29 -18.96
N GLY A 19 -10.75 -11.49 -17.89
CA GLY A 19 -9.87 -10.44 -17.33
C GLY A 19 -8.40 -10.85 -17.18
N ASP A 20 -7.48 -10.07 -17.75
CA ASP A 20 -6.02 -10.22 -17.61
C ASP A 20 -5.46 -9.65 -16.27
N GLY A 21 -6.30 -9.48 -15.24
CA GLY A 21 -5.90 -8.91 -13.95
C GLY A 21 -5.92 -9.95 -12.84
N ALA A 22 -4.84 -10.02 -12.04
CA ALA A 22 -4.88 -10.80 -10.79
C ALA A 22 -5.70 -10.05 -9.75
N VAL A 23 -6.96 -10.49 -9.56
CA VAL A 23 -7.91 -9.96 -8.59
C VAL A 23 -7.93 -10.86 -7.36
N HIS A 24 -7.88 -10.25 -6.17
CA HIS A 24 -7.95 -10.97 -4.91
C HIS A 24 -8.95 -10.31 -3.96
N LEU A 25 -9.76 -11.13 -3.29
CA LEU A 25 -10.43 -10.73 -2.05
C LEU A 25 -9.43 -10.88 -0.91
N VAL A 26 -9.16 -9.79 -0.19
CA VAL A 26 -8.20 -9.75 0.91
C VAL A 26 -8.94 -9.53 2.20
N HIS A 27 -8.65 -10.35 3.21
CA HIS A 27 -9.16 -10.25 4.56
C HIS A 27 -8.00 -9.97 5.52
N THR A 28 -8.02 -8.81 6.17
CA THR A 28 -7.00 -8.36 7.12
C THR A 28 -7.62 -8.17 8.50
N VAL A 29 -6.95 -8.71 9.54
CA VAL A 29 -7.33 -8.50 10.93
C VAL A 29 -6.23 -7.71 11.63
N LEU A 30 -6.61 -6.56 12.18
CA LEU A 30 -5.75 -5.66 12.94
C LEU A 30 -6.15 -5.67 14.41
N LEU A 31 -5.16 -5.62 15.30
CA LEU A 31 -5.33 -5.38 16.72
C LEU A 31 -4.91 -3.95 17.03
N ASN A 32 -5.82 -3.15 17.59
CA ASN A 32 -5.46 -1.87 18.18
C ASN A 32 -4.74 -2.13 19.51
N PRO A 33 -3.45 -1.75 19.65
CA PRO A 33 -2.67 -2.04 20.85
C PRO A 33 -3.09 -1.20 22.06
N GLU A 34 -3.75 -0.06 21.85
CA GLU A 34 -4.17 0.83 22.93
C GLU A 34 -5.50 0.38 23.55
N SER A 35 -6.48 -0.02 22.71
CA SER A 35 -7.79 -0.46 23.16
C SER A 35 -7.93 -1.99 23.30
N GLY A 36 -7.01 -2.76 22.72
CA GLY A 36 -7.14 -4.22 22.60
C GLY A 36 -8.23 -4.68 21.63
N THR A 37 -8.86 -3.77 20.89
CA THR A 37 -9.97 -4.11 19.99
C THR A 37 -9.48 -4.63 18.64
N LEU A 38 -10.26 -5.54 18.05
CA LEU A 38 -10.00 -6.06 16.71
C LEU A 38 -10.75 -5.24 15.66
N SER A 39 -10.06 -4.94 14.56
CA SER A 39 -10.65 -4.38 13.34
C SER A 39 -10.45 -5.38 12.21
N VAL A 40 -11.53 -5.65 11.49
CA VAL A 40 -11.54 -6.55 10.33
C VAL A 40 -11.80 -5.73 9.08
N ASP A 41 -10.98 -5.93 8.06
CA ASP A 41 -11.08 -5.27 6.78
C ASP A 41 -11.13 -6.33 5.67
N GLU A 42 -12.16 -6.23 4.82
CA GLU A 42 -12.31 -7.03 3.61
C GLU A 42 -12.35 -6.11 2.40
N HIS A 43 -11.45 -6.33 1.45
CA HIS A 43 -11.33 -5.47 0.26
C HIS A 43 -10.89 -6.22 -0.98
N ILE A 44 -11.19 -5.66 -2.14
CA ILE A 44 -10.75 -6.14 -3.45
C ILE A 44 -9.43 -5.48 -3.82
N ARG A 45 -8.41 -6.31 -4.00
CA ARG A 45 -7.10 -5.91 -4.53
C ARG A 45 -6.96 -6.33 -5.98
N VAL A 46 -6.60 -5.39 -6.85
CA VAL A 46 -6.42 -5.63 -8.28
C VAL A 46 -4.99 -5.28 -8.69
N ARG A 47 -4.28 -6.26 -9.24
CA ARG A 47 -3.06 -5.99 -10.00
C ARG A 47 -3.43 -5.60 -11.43
N CYS A 48 -3.00 -4.43 -11.85
CA CYS A 48 -3.37 -3.80 -13.12
C CYS A 48 -2.16 -3.78 -14.07
N SER A 49 -2.33 -4.34 -15.27
CA SER A 49 -1.44 -4.15 -16.42
C SER A 49 -2.16 -4.55 -17.71
N PRO A 50 -2.68 -3.63 -18.55
CA PRO A 50 -3.04 -2.21 -18.34
C PRO A 50 -4.32 -2.06 -17.45
N PRO A 51 -4.87 -0.83 -17.22
CA PRO A 51 -6.12 -0.68 -16.48
C PRO A 51 -7.24 -1.50 -17.15
N THR A 52 -7.81 -2.44 -16.42
CA THR A 52 -8.88 -3.30 -16.91
C THR A 52 -10.22 -2.80 -16.35
N ARG A 53 -11.35 -3.37 -16.79
CA ARG A 53 -12.65 -3.12 -16.17
C ARG A 53 -12.63 -3.39 -14.65
N TRP A 54 -11.74 -4.27 -14.19
CA TRP A 54 -11.55 -4.58 -12.76
C TRP A 54 -10.90 -3.45 -11.98
N SER A 55 -10.07 -2.61 -12.62
CA SER A 55 -9.45 -1.46 -11.96
C SER A 55 -10.49 -0.47 -11.42
N ALA A 56 -11.69 -0.42 -12.00
CA ALA A 56 -12.79 0.41 -11.51
C ALA A 56 -13.46 -0.15 -10.24
N LEU A 57 -13.26 -1.44 -9.94
CA LEU A 57 -13.90 -2.16 -8.82
C LEU A 57 -12.92 -2.44 -7.66
N GLY A 58 -11.63 -2.14 -7.83
CA GLY A 58 -10.62 -2.41 -6.82
C GLY A 58 -10.53 -1.30 -5.78
N ASP A 59 -10.68 -1.65 -4.51
CA ASP A 59 -10.39 -0.77 -3.38
C ASP A 59 -8.88 -0.49 -3.27
N VAL A 60 -8.07 -1.49 -3.66
CA VAL A 60 -6.61 -1.42 -3.69
C VAL A 60 -6.10 -1.75 -5.08
N LEU A 61 -5.42 -0.80 -5.71
CA LEU A 61 -4.80 -0.99 -7.03
C LEU A 61 -3.30 -1.08 -6.93
N ILE A 62 -2.74 -2.05 -7.65
CA ILE A 62 -1.30 -2.25 -7.73
C ILE A 62 -0.90 -2.29 -9.19
N ALA A 63 0.03 -1.42 -9.58
CA ALA A 63 0.50 -1.34 -10.94
C ALA A 63 2.02 -1.22 -11.02
N PRO A 64 2.66 -1.82 -12.02
CA PRO A 64 4.05 -1.51 -12.32
C PRO A 64 4.15 -0.06 -12.80
N GLY A 65 5.26 0.60 -12.47
CA GLY A 65 5.52 1.97 -12.90
C GLY A 65 6.49 2.72 -12.00
N VAL A 66 6.69 4.01 -12.29
CA VAL A 66 7.63 4.86 -11.57
C VAL A 66 6.99 6.17 -11.14
N GLY A 67 7.24 6.53 -9.88
CA GLY A 67 7.06 7.88 -9.39
C GLY A 67 5.66 8.22 -8.88
N ALA A 68 5.62 9.27 -8.07
CA ALA A 68 4.39 9.81 -7.48
C ALA A 68 3.36 10.26 -8.53
N GLY A 69 3.82 10.86 -9.64
CA GLY A 69 2.92 11.31 -10.71
C GLY A 69 2.11 10.17 -11.35
N ARG A 70 2.68 8.96 -11.44
CA ARG A 70 1.94 7.79 -11.97
C ARG A 70 0.94 7.26 -10.96
N ALA A 71 1.30 7.22 -9.67
CA ALA A 71 0.36 6.85 -8.61
C ALA A 71 -0.84 7.83 -8.55
N ALA A 72 -0.57 9.13 -8.65
CA ALA A 72 -1.61 10.15 -8.69
C ALA A 72 -2.52 10.04 -9.93
N ARG A 73 -1.94 9.83 -11.13
CA ARG A 73 -2.75 9.62 -12.35
C ARG A 73 -3.64 8.38 -12.25
N LEU A 74 -3.10 7.27 -11.75
CA LEU A 74 -3.87 6.04 -11.60
C LEU A 74 -5.01 6.21 -10.58
N ALA A 75 -4.76 6.89 -9.45
CA ALA A 75 -5.83 7.23 -8.50
C ALA A 75 -6.90 8.15 -9.12
N GLY A 76 -6.49 9.09 -9.97
CA GLY A 76 -7.43 9.95 -10.71
C GLY A 76 -8.30 9.19 -11.72
N SER A 77 -7.75 8.15 -12.37
CA SER A 77 -8.47 7.31 -13.32
C SER A 77 -9.37 6.25 -12.67
N CYS A 78 -9.16 5.96 -11.38
CA CYS A 78 -9.88 4.92 -10.64
C CYS A 78 -10.37 5.48 -9.30
N PRO A 79 -11.40 6.35 -9.30
CA PRO A 79 -11.83 7.06 -8.09
C PRO A 79 -12.38 6.16 -6.98
N GLY A 80 -12.74 4.92 -7.29
CA GLY A 80 -13.16 3.92 -6.30
C GLY A 80 -12.00 3.34 -5.47
N ALA A 81 -10.75 3.49 -5.91
CA ALA A 81 -9.60 2.96 -5.20
C ALA A 81 -9.22 3.85 -4.01
N LEU A 82 -9.33 3.32 -2.80
CA LEU A 82 -8.85 3.98 -1.58
C LEU A 82 -7.33 3.90 -1.47
N VAL A 83 -6.66 2.90 -2.04
CA VAL A 83 -5.19 2.83 -2.06
C VAL A 83 -4.67 2.51 -3.45
N VAL A 84 -3.69 3.28 -3.90
CA VAL A 84 -2.97 3.02 -5.14
C VAL A 84 -1.48 2.84 -4.84
N ALA A 85 -0.93 1.69 -5.21
CA ALA A 85 0.49 1.40 -5.13
C ALA A 85 1.09 1.24 -6.53
N VAL A 86 2.04 2.12 -6.88
CA VAL A 86 2.83 1.99 -8.09
C VAL A 86 4.23 1.54 -7.70
N HIS A 87 4.80 0.54 -8.37
CA HIS A 87 6.11 0.02 -8.00
C HIS A 87 7.04 -0.29 -9.17
N ARG A 88 8.35 -0.16 -8.94
CA ARG A 88 9.42 -0.63 -9.83
C ARG A 88 10.56 -1.19 -8.99
N GLY A 89 10.81 -2.49 -9.15
CA GLY A 89 11.81 -3.20 -8.36
C GLY A 89 11.55 -3.03 -6.85
N THR A 90 12.55 -2.52 -6.14
CA THR A 90 12.54 -2.30 -4.69
C THR A 90 11.88 -1.01 -4.24
N ARG A 91 11.28 -0.23 -5.15
CA ARG A 91 10.61 1.03 -4.80
C ARG A 91 9.12 0.97 -5.06
N CYS A 92 8.37 1.57 -4.14
CA CYS A 92 6.92 1.74 -4.24
C CYS A 92 6.52 3.17 -3.91
N TRP A 93 5.53 3.68 -4.61
CA TRP A 93 4.88 4.95 -4.39
C TRP A 93 3.41 4.66 -4.07
N LEU A 94 3.08 4.73 -2.78
CA LEU A 94 1.75 4.44 -2.26
C LEU A 94 0.98 5.74 -2.07
N ARG A 95 -0.23 5.82 -2.61
CA ARG A 95 -1.15 6.94 -2.41
C ARG A 95 -2.38 6.44 -1.66
N PRO A 96 -2.62 6.90 -0.42
CA PRO A 96 -3.87 6.69 0.29
C PRO A 96 -4.89 7.77 -0.11
N GLY A 97 -6.14 7.36 -0.36
CA GLY A 97 -7.24 8.22 -0.77
C GLY A 97 -7.08 8.85 -2.15
N ARG A 98 -8.16 9.48 -2.60
CA ARG A 98 -8.20 10.24 -3.85
C ARG A 98 -7.16 11.36 -3.87
N ASP A 99 -7.06 12.12 -2.77
CA ASP A 99 -6.28 13.36 -2.67
C ASP A 99 -5.09 13.27 -1.70
N GLY A 100 -4.81 12.09 -1.15
CA GLY A 100 -3.74 11.96 -0.15
C GLY A 100 -2.32 12.07 -0.72
N PRO A 101 -1.33 12.33 0.15
CA PRO A 101 0.06 12.44 -0.24
C PRO A 101 0.59 11.10 -0.74
N VAL A 102 1.53 11.13 -1.69
CA VAL A 102 2.25 9.93 -2.07
C VAL A 102 3.35 9.65 -1.05
N ILE A 103 3.32 8.45 -0.47
CA ILE A 103 4.27 7.93 0.51
C ILE A 103 5.24 7.01 -0.23
N PRO A 104 6.53 7.38 -0.36
CA PRO A 104 7.53 6.51 -0.96
C PRO A 104 7.98 5.43 0.03
N PHE A 105 8.17 4.23 -0.47
CA PHE A 105 8.72 3.10 0.26
C PHE A 105 9.86 2.46 -0.53
N GLU A 106 10.87 1.98 0.20
CA GLU A 106 11.99 1.23 -0.36
C GLU A 106 12.18 -0.07 0.44
N ALA A 107 12.13 -1.20 -0.27
CA ALA A 107 12.40 -2.52 0.26
C ALA A 107 13.90 -2.69 0.44
N ARG A 108 14.32 -3.19 1.62
CA ARG A 108 15.71 -3.55 1.90
C ARG A 108 15.82 -5.06 2.10
N GLY A 109 16.89 -5.66 1.59
CA GLY A 109 17.17 -7.10 1.73
C GLY A 109 17.13 -7.88 0.40
N PRO A 110 17.54 -9.16 0.43
CA PRO A 110 17.72 -9.99 -0.77
C PRO A 110 16.42 -10.52 -1.39
N GLY A 111 15.26 -10.25 -0.79
CA GLY A 111 13.96 -10.78 -1.20
C GLY A 111 13.39 -10.16 -2.49
N ARG A 112 12.56 -10.94 -3.21
CA ARG A 112 11.79 -10.44 -4.37
C ARG A 112 10.58 -9.63 -3.87
N PRO A 113 10.49 -8.32 -4.13
CA PRO A 113 9.50 -7.44 -3.49
C PRO A 113 8.08 -7.55 -4.05
N HIS A 114 7.78 -8.52 -4.93
CA HIS A 114 6.47 -8.58 -5.60
C HIS A 114 5.33 -8.88 -4.63
N GLY A 115 5.50 -9.81 -3.68
CA GLY A 115 4.48 -10.06 -2.65
C GLY A 115 4.44 -8.98 -1.56
N MET A 116 5.53 -8.24 -1.39
CA MET A 116 5.65 -7.21 -0.36
C MET A 116 4.76 -6.01 -0.65
N TRP A 117 4.77 -5.48 -1.88
CA TRP A 117 3.93 -4.33 -2.24
C TRP A 117 2.44 -4.63 -2.16
N ASP A 118 2.06 -5.85 -2.50
CA ASP A 118 0.73 -6.40 -2.31
C ASP A 118 0.26 -6.35 -0.87
N ARG A 119 1.11 -6.83 0.04
CA ARG A 119 0.85 -6.81 1.47
C ARG A 119 0.77 -5.39 2.02
N ILE A 120 1.71 -4.52 1.66
CA ILE A 120 1.77 -3.13 2.13
C ILE A 120 0.57 -2.32 1.67
N ALA A 121 0.15 -2.47 0.40
CA ALA A 121 -1.01 -1.76 -0.13
C ALA A 121 -2.30 -2.21 0.55
N SER A 122 -2.50 -3.52 0.71
CA SER A 122 -3.64 -4.06 1.47
C SER A 122 -3.62 -3.65 2.95
N LEU A 123 -2.45 -3.59 3.57
CA LEU A 123 -2.33 -3.14 4.95
C LEU A 123 -2.62 -1.64 5.10
N ALA A 124 -2.22 -0.82 4.12
CA ALA A 124 -2.57 0.60 4.10
C ALA A 124 -4.09 0.78 4.11
N HIS A 125 -4.80 0.00 3.30
CA HIS A 125 -6.26 0.00 3.25
C HIS A 125 -6.85 -0.34 4.63
N ALA A 126 -6.44 -1.46 5.21
CA ALA A 126 -6.92 -1.90 6.52
C ALA A 126 -6.65 -0.88 7.63
N CYS A 127 -5.47 -0.25 7.64
CA CYS A 127 -5.15 0.81 8.60
C CYS A 127 -6.04 2.04 8.43
N LEU A 128 -6.32 2.47 7.18
CA LEU A 128 -7.21 3.60 6.91
C LEU A 128 -8.64 3.29 7.37
N VAL A 129 -9.15 2.09 7.07
CA VAL A 129 -10.48 1.63 7.51
C VAL A 129 -10.56 1.53 9.04
N ALA A 130 -9.47 1.12 9.71
CA ALA A 130 -9.36 1.12 11.16
C ALA A 130 -9.21 2.53 11.79
N GLY A 131 -9.22 3.59 10.97
CA GLY A 131 -9.17 4.98 11.43
C GLY A 131 -7.77 5.53 11.70
N LEU A 132 -6.71 4.85 11.23
CA LEU A 132 -5.35 5.38 11.36
C LEU A 132 -5.21 6.65 10.48
N PRO A 133 -4.75 7.78 11.05
CA PRO A 133 -4.54 9.00 10.29
C PRO A 133 -3.49 8.80 9.19
N VAL A 134 -3.71 9.42 8.02
CA VAL A 134 -2.80 9.38 6.87
C VAL A 134 -1.34 9.74 7.21
N PRO A 135 -1.05 10.75 8.07
CA PRO A 135 0.33 11.06 8.47
C PRO A 135 1.04 9.90 9.18
N ASP A 136 0.29 9.04 9.88
CA ASP A 136 0.82 7.94 10.68
C ASP A 136 0.96 6.63 9.87
N LEU A 137 0.40 6.61 8.66
CA LEU A 137 0.37 5.44 7.80
C LEU A 137 1.77 4.97 7.39
N GLY A 138 2.65 5.90 6.99
CA GLY A 138 4.02 5.58 6.58
C GLY A 138 4.82 4.84 7.67
N PRO A 139 4.96 5.42 8.86
CA PRO A 139 5.59 4.78 10.01
C PRO A 139 4.95 3.43 10.38
N ALA A 140 3.62 3.34 10.39
CA ALA A 140 2.91 2.11 10.72
C ALA A 140 3.23 0.97 9.73
N LEU A 141 3.17 1.24 8.43
CA LEU A 141 3.45 0.24 7.40
C LEU A 141 4.90 -0.24 7.45
N ALA A 142 5.86 0.65 7.71
CA ALA A 142 7.26 0.26 7.86
C ALA A 142 7.47 -0.64 9.09
N ALA A 143 6.83 -0.33 10.23
CA ALA A 143 6.88 -1.17 11.42
C ALA A 143 6.30 -2.58 11.17
N CYS A 144 5.20 -2.69 10.42
CA CYS A 144 4.59 -3.97 10.08
C CYS A 144 5.44 -4.79 9.10
N ALA A 145 6.14 -4.16 8.18
CA ALA A 145 7.03 -4.84 7.25
C ALA A 145 8.34 -5.32 7.90
N LEU A 146 8.89 -4.60 8.88
CA LEU A 146 10.04 -5.06 9.70
C LEU A 146 9.74 -6.31 10.54
N ARG A 147 8.46 -6.58 10.83
CA ARG A 147 8.01 -7.79 11.55
C ARG A 147 7.68 -8.95 10.61
N ALA A 148 7.69 -8.71 9.30
CA ALA A 148 7.82 -9.75 8.30
C ALA A 148 9.32 -10.02 8.09
N PRO A 149 9.74 -11.20 7.60
CA PRO A 149 11.15 -11.50 7.38
C PRO A 149 11.89 -10.56 6.38
N ASP A 150 11.20 -9.58 5.78
CA ASP A 150 11.72 -8.64 4.79
C ASP A 150 11.49 -7.18 5.23
N GLY A 151 12.52 -6.50 5.76
CA GLY A 151 12.40 -5.15 6.31
C GLY A 151 12.09 -4.03 5.30
N LEU A 152 11.26 -3.06 5.70
CA LEU A 152 10.93 -1.86 4.93
C LEU A 152 11.39 -0.60 5.67
N THR A 153 11.89 0.38 4.93
CA THR A 153 12.17 1.72 5.49
C THR A 153 11.41 2.79 4.71
N VAL A 154 10.85 3.77 5.44
CA VAL A 154 10.42 5.04 4.84
C VAL A 154 11.68 5.91 4.68
N PRO A 155 12.01 6.42 3.48
CA PRO A 155 13.06 7.41 3.35
C PRO A 155 12.64 8.70 4.04
N THR A 156 13.33 9.07 5.11
CA THR A 156 13.27 10.42 5.67
C THR A 156 13.71 11.41 4.58
N ARG A 157 12.93 12.46 4.34
CA ARG A 157 13.35 13.60 3.51
C ARG A 157 14.75 14.02 3.98
N ARG A 158 15.77 13.91 3.12
CA ARG A 158 16.98 14.71 3.32
C ARG A 158 16.55 16.17 3.25
N ALA A 159 16.84 16.94 4.30
CA ALA A 159 16.85 18.38 4.21
C ALA A 159 17.76 18.78 3.03
N PRO A 160 17.43 19.83 2.26
CA PRO A 160 18.35 20.35 1.27
C PRO A 160 19.64 20.74 1.98
N GLU A 161 20.78 20.21 1.49
CA GLU A 161 22.09 20.64 1.95
C GLU A 161 22.20 22.17 1.79
N PRO A 162 22.77 22.89 2.76
CA PRO A 162 23.09 24.29 2.56
C PRO A 162 24.03 24.37 1.36
N ARG A 163 23.63 25.16 0.35
CA ARG A 163 24.55 25.57 -0.71
C ARG A 163 25.76 26.20 -0.03
N ALA A 164 26.92 25.54 -0.14
CA ALA A 164 28.18 26.20 0.11
C ALA A 164 28.21 27.44 -0.80
N GLY A 165 28.34 28.61 -0.17
CA GLY A 165 28.28 29.89 -0.83
C GLY A 165 29.54 30.23 -1.61
N ALA A 166 29.41 31.35 -2.33
CA ALA A 166 30.39 32.12 -3.11
C ALA A 166 30.82 31.51 -4.44
#